data_AF-A0A1F2S6J4-F1
#
_entry.id   AF-A0A1F2S6J4-F1
#
_cell.length_a   1.000
_cell.length_b   1.000
_cell.length_c   1.000
_cell.angle_alpha   90.00
_cell.angle_beta   90.00
_cell.angle_gamma   90.00
#
_symmetry.space_group_name_H-M   'P 1'
#
loop_
_entity.id
_entity.type
_entity.pdbx_description
1 polymer ?
#
loop_
_entity_poly.entity_id
_entity_poly.type
_entity_poly.pdbx_seq_one_letter_code
_entity_poly.pdbx_strand_id
1 'polypeptide(L)' 'MGVPVKADPTLEVGTPLSLFEGPYSTSTIRASYAVAVDGQRFLVVKPNQQESAWTQINVVLNWFEELKQKVPVE' A
#
# COMPACT_ATOMS: atom_id res chain seq x y z
N MET A 1 13.93 2.63 6.72
CA MET A 1 15.04 2.45 7.68
C MET A 1 16.35 2.66 6.95
N GLY A 2 17.37 3.16 7.64
CA GLY A 2 18.72 3.31 7.12
C GLY A 2 19.75 2.93 8.18
N VAL A 3 20.96 2.61 7.74
CA VAL A 3 22.09 2.29 8.62
C VAL A 3 23.30 3.08 8.13
N PRO A 4 23.94 3.91 8.98
CA PRO A 4 25.18 4.57 8.60
C PRO A 4 26.28 3.55 8.35
N VAL A 5 27.01 3.69 7.25
CA VAL A 5 28.13 2.82 6.92
C VAL A 5 29.35 3.67 6.63
N LYS A 6 30.48 3.33 7.24
CA LYS A 6 31.81 3.78 6.81
C LYS A 6 32.60 2.56 6.34
N ALA A 7 33.27 2.68 5.22
CA ALA A 7 34.04 1.60 4.62
C ALA A 7 35.39 2.13 4.15
N ASP A 8 36.32 2.38 5.07
CA ASP A 8 37.76 2.56 4.80
C ASP A 8 38.58 2.67 6.10
N PRO A 9 39.59 1.81 6.36
CA PRO A 9 39.92 0.53 5.72
C PRO A 9 39.06 -0.64 6.26
N THR A 10 38.29 -0.41 7.32
CA THR A 10 37.39 -1.38 7.95
C THR A 10 35.94 -0.96 7.78
N LEU A 11 35.06 -1.95 7.65
CA LEU A 11 33.62 -1.72 7.62
C LEU A 11 33.12 -1.40 9.03
N GLU A 12 32.63 -0.20 9.24
CA GLU A 12 31.91 0.21 10.45
C GLU A 12 30.41 0.35 10.13
N VAL A 13 29.58 -0.38 10.87
CA VAL A 13 28.12 -0.35 10.73
C VAL A 13 27.54 0.35 11.94
N GLY A 14 26.85 1.48 11.71
CA GLY A 14 26.23 2.28 12.76
C GLY A 14 24.92 1.69 13.28
N THR A 15 24.31 2.39 14.24
CA THR A 15 22.99 2.02 14.76
C THR A 15 21.91 2.29 13.70
N PRO A 16 20.97 1.35 13.48
CA PRO A 16 19.84 1.58 12.58
C PRO A 16 19.00 2.79 13.02
N LEU A 17 18.53 3.57 12.05
CA LEU A 17 17.69 4.74 12.28
C LEU A 17 16.48 4.77 11.35
N SER A 18 15.39 5.33 11.86
CA SER A 18 14.20 5.59 11.06
C SER A 18 14.48 6.74 10.10
N LEU A 19 14.22 6.54 8.80
CA LEU A 19 14.38 7.58 7.78
C LEU A 19 13.10 8.38 7.57
N PHE A 20 11.94 7.74 7.77
CA PHE A 20 10.63 8.32 7.52
C PHE A 20 9.62 7.75 8.52
N GLU A 21 8.77 8.62 9.04
CA GLU A 21 7.63 8.25 9.88
C GLU A 21 6.34 8.79 9.25
N GLY A 22 5.24 8.07 9.42
CA GLY A 22 3.94 8.48 8.89
C GLY A 22 3.04 7.32 8.50
N PRO A 23 1.78 7.62 8.13
CA PRO A 23 0.77 6.61 7.77
C PRO A 23 1.01 6.11 6.34
N TYR A 24 2.11 5.43 6.08
CA TYR A 24 2.43 4.88 4.77
C TYR A 24 1.79 3.51 4.59
N SER A 25 1.54 3.11 3.33
CA SER A 25 1.05 1.77 3.03
C SER A 25 2.11 0.73 3.37
N THR A 26 1.74 -0.28 4.15
CA THR A 26 2.59 -1.41 4.53
C THR A 26 2.33 -2.65 3.67
N SER A 27 1.70 -2.49 2.51
CA SER A 27 1.40 -3.59 1.59
C SER A 27 2.64 -4.46 1.33
N THR A 28 2.48 -5.77 1.49
CA THR A 28 3.56 -6.77 1.37
C THR A 28 3.66 -7.38 -0.03
N ILE A 29 2.70 -7.05 -0.92
CA ILE A 29 2.58 -7.66 -2.25
C ILE A 29 3.54 -7.00 -3.26
N ARG A 30 3.93 -5.74 -3.04
CA ARG A 30 4.92 -4.99 -3.85
C ARG A 30 5.73 -4.06 -2.95
N ALA A 31 6.87 -3.56 -3.44
CA ALA A 31 7.57 -2.48 -2.78
C ALA A 31 6.66 -1.24 -2.69
N SER A 32 6.26 -0.86 -1.47
CA SER A 32 5.46 0.35 -1.20
C SER A 32 6.27 1.64 -1.34
N TYR A 33 7.49 1.56 -1.88
CA TYR A 33 8.38 2.68 -2.10
C TYR A 33 9.23 2.50 -3.36
N ALA A 34 9.71 3.61 -3.90
CA ALA A 34 10.73 3.68 -4.95
C ALA A 34 11.85 4.64 -4.53
N VAL A 35 13.08 4.36 -4.96
CA VAL A 35 14.25 5.20 -4.69
C VAL A 35 14.64 5.91 -5.99
N ALA A 36 14.85 7.22 -5.93
CA ALA A 36 15.36 7.98 -7.07
C ALA A 36 16.78 7.51 -7.43
N VAL A 37 17.18 7.70 -8.69
CA VAL A 37 18.51 7.31 -9.19
C VAL A 37 19.64 7.97 -8.39
N ASP A 38 19.40 9.18 -7.89
CA ASP A 38 20.34 9.94 -7.04
C ASP A 38 20.47 9.39 -5.62
N GLY A 39 19.63 8.43 -5.20
CA GLY A 39 19.61 7.87 -3.85
C GLY A 39 19.16 8.84 -2.76
N GLN A 40 18.82 10.08 -3.10
CA GLN A 40 18.51 11.16 -2.15
C GLN A 40 17.01 11.32 -1.91
N ARG A 41 16.18 10.75 -2.78
CA ARG A 41 14.72 10.85 -2.69
C ARG A 41 14.06 9.49 -2.69
N PHE A 42 13.08 9.35 -1.79
CA PHE A 42 12.22 8.18 -1.66
C PHE A 42 10.79 8.60 -1.97
N LEU A 43 10.12 7.86 -2.84
CA LEU A 43 8.68 7.98 -3.09
C LEU A 43 8.00 6.85 -2.33
N VAL A 44 7.04 7.17 -1.47
CA VAL A 44 6.33 6.18 -0.64
C VAL A 44 4.83 6.30 -0.88
N VAL A 45 4.15 5.17 -1.04
CA VAL A 45 2.70 5.15 -1.21
C VAL A 45 2.02 5.56 0.10
N LYS A 46 1.26 6.64 0.05
CA LYS A 46 0.34 7.01 1.13
C LYS A 46 -1.04 6.46 0.80
N PRO A 47 -1.72 5.79 1.75
CA PRO A 47 -3.11 5.42 1.58
C PRO A 47 -3.92 6.69 1.40
N ASN A 48 -4.88 6.64 0.50
CA ASN A 48 -5.85 7.71 0.38
C ASN A 48 -6.72 7.68 1.65
N GLN A 49 -6.57 8.64 2.55
CA GLN A 49 -7.43 8.76 3.74
C GLN A 49 -8.91 8.94 3.37
N GLN A 50 -9.19 9.34 2.11
CA GLN A 50 -10.52 9.53 1.58
C GLN A 50 -11.18 8.25 1.03
N GLU A 51 -10.45 7.14 0.90
CA GLU A 51 -11.08 5.83 0.72
C GLU A 51 -11.76 5.46 2.03
N SER A 52 -12.97 6.00 2.15
CA SER A 52 -13.89 5.79 3.25
C SER A 52 -13.90 4.30 3.54
N ALA A 53 -13.59 3.91 4.77
CA ALA A 53 -13.80 2.54 5.23
C ALA A 53 -15.14 2.08 4.68
N TRP A 54 -15.17 1.04 3.85
CA TRP A 54 -16.34 0.60 3.09
C TRP A 54 -17.61 0.78 3.93
N THR A 55 -18.35 1.87 3.69
CA THR A 55 -19.40 2.30 4.63
C THR A 55 -20.66 1.47 4.44
N GLN A 56 -20.75 0.77 3.32
CA GLN A 56 -21.90 -0.04 2.96
C GLN A 56 -21.48 -1.14 1.98
N ILE A 57 -21.98 -2.35 2.24
CA ILE A 57 -21.92 -3.47 1.32
C ILE A 57 -23.36 -3.82 0.95
N ASN A 58 -23.68 -3.80 -0.34
CA ASN A 58 -24.97 -4.27 -0.83
C ASN A 58 -24.84 -5.74 -1.23
N VAL A 59 -25.55 -6.61 -0.52
CA VAL A 59 -25.63 -8.04 -0.82
C VAL A 59 -27.01 -8.31 -1.42
N VAL A 60 -27.03 -8.67 -2.70
CA VAL A 60 -28.26 -9.09 -3.38
C VAL A 60 -28.27 -10.61 -3.47
N LEU A 61 -29.19 -11.22 -2.74
CA LEU A 61 -29.38 -12.66 -2.75
C LEU A 61 -30.32 -13.05 -3.89
N ASN A 62 -30.10 -14.22 -4.48
CA ASN A 62 -31.00 -14.81 -5.48
C ASN A 62 -31.25 -13.90 -6.70
N TRP A 63 -30.23 -13.14 -7.15
CA TRP A 63 -30.34 -12.19 -8.27
C TRP A 63 -31.00 -12.79 -9.53
N PHE A 64 -30.71 -14.06 -9.83
CA PHE A 64 -31.32 -14.74 -10.97
C PHE A 64 -32.83 -14.97 -10.83
N GLU A 65 -33.37 -15.14 -9.62
CA GLU A 65 -34.81 -15.26 -9.41
C GLU A 65 -35.51 -13.91 -9.58
N GLU A 66 -34.90 -12.83 -9.08
CA GLU A 66 -35.40 -11.47 -9.32
C GLU A 66 -35.40 -11.14 -10.82
N LEU A 67 -34.35 -11.55 -11.54
CA LEU A 67 -34.23 -11.35 -12.99
C LEU A 67 -35.36 -12.07 -13.75
N LYS A 68 -35.66 -13.33 -13.41
CA LYS A 68 -36.74 -14.10 -14.04
C LYS A 68 -38.12 -13.47 -13.82
N GLN A 69 -38.36 -12.85 -12.67
CA GLN A 69 -39.63 -12.18 -12.40
C GLN A 69 -39.81 -10.87 -13.17
N LYS A 70 -38.70 -10.19 -13.48
CA LYS A 70 -38.71 -8.86 -14.09
C LYS A 70 -38.58 -8.86 -15.61
N VAL A 71 -38.11 -9.96 -16.20
CA VAL A 71 -37.95 -10.09 -17.65
C VAL A 71 -38.97 -11.11 -18.19
N PRO A 72 -39.79 -10.75 -19.18
CA PRO A 72 -40.64 -11.71 -19.88
C PRO A 72 -39.77 -12.80 -20.52
N VAL A 73 -40.05 -14.05 -20.20
CA VAL A 73 -39.40 -15.21 -20.83
C VAL A 73 -40.34 -15.70 -21.91
N GLU A 74 -39.89 -15.67 -23.17
CA GLU A 74 -40.58 -16.33 -24.30
C GLU A 74 -40.44 -17.85 -24.22
#